data_AF-A0A1M3QQJ9-F1
#
_entry.id   AF-A0A1M3QQJ9-F1
#
_cell.length_a   1.000
_cell.length_b   1.000
_cell.length_c   1.000
_cell.angle_alpha   90.00
_cell.angle_beta   90.00
_cell.angle_gamma   90.00
#
_symmetry.space_group_name_H-M   'P 1'
#
loop_
_entity.id
_entity.type
_entity.pdbx_description
1 polymer ?
#
loop_
_entity_poly.entity_id
_entity_poly.type
_entity_poly.pdbx_seq_one_letter_code
_entity_poly.pdbx_strand_id
1 'polypeptide(L)'
;MTTFNILLAFHVLGVVWWIGGVAMVTATLLPIFNRLPAAERIERIKQLEGRFANQARVAVLVVGITGFWMYALLPGEVTHTWWIGLMMLVWVLFTMMLFVAEPLHLPAKLGLIHSPRKFLVVHAVLLGLALAAVFCGVIGSRGGF
;
A
#
# COMPACT_ATOMS: atom_id res chain seq x y z
N MET A 1 16.39 19.82 10.90
CA MET A 1 15.20 19.49 11.73
C MET A 1 13.89 19.88 11.04
N THR A 2 13.70 21.13 10.60
CA THR A 2 12.44 21.56 9.97
C THR A 2 12.07 20.81 8.69
N THR A 3 13.01 20.61 7.76
CA THR A 3 12.75 19.88 6.50
C THR A 3 12.34 18.43 6.74
N PHE A 4 13.03 17.71 7.64
CA PHE A 4 12.70 16.33 7.96
C PHE A 4 11.28 16.20 8.53
N ASN A 5 10.88 17.10 9.44
CA ASN A 5 9.54 17.08 10.02
C ASN A 5 8.45 17.35 8.98
N ILE A 6 8.70 18.25 8.02
CA ILE A 6 7.77 18.51 6.91
C ILE A 6 7.66 17.27 6.02
N LEU A 7 8.79 16.65 5.65
CA LEU A 7 8.79 15.42 4.86
C LEU A 7 8.04 14.30 5.58
N LEU A 8 8.26 14.13 6.89
CA LEU A 8 7.57 13.15 7.72
C LEU A 8 6.07 13.40 7.76
N ALA A 9 5.63 14.65 7.88
CA ALA A 9 4.21 14.99 7.87
C ALA A 9 3.55 14.57 6.56
N PHE A 10 4.13 14.92 5.41
CA PHE A 10 3.63 14.49 4.10
C PHE A 10 3.70 12.97 3.91
N HIS A 11 4.77 12.34 4.39
CA HIS A 11 4.92 10.90 4.35
C HIS A 11 3.79 10.21 5.10
N VAL A 12 3.52 10.61 6.35
CA VAL A 12 2.45 10.05 7.17
C VAL A 12 1.07 10.31 6.56
N LEU A 13 0.81 11.51 6.04
CA LEU A 13 -0.44 11.80 5.32
C LEU A 13 -0.64 10.87 4.11
N GLY A 14 0.41 10.65 3.33
CA GLY A 14 0.39 9.71 2.21
C GLY A 14 0.14 8.27 2.66
N VAL A 15 0.80 7.81 3.73
CA VAL A 15 0.61 6.48 4.32
C VAL A 15 -0.82 6.29 4.82
N VAL A 16 -1.39 7.27 5.52
CA VAL A 16 -2.77 7.23 6.02
C VAL A 16 -3.75 7.11 4.85
N TRP A 17 -3.60 7.94 3.82
CA TRP A 17 -4.47 7.90 2.65
C TRP A 17 -4.39 6.56 1.91
N TRP A 18 -3.16 6.11 1.65
CA TRP A 18 -2.90 4.89 0.91
C TRP A 18 -3.32 3.64 1.69
N ILE A 19 -2.73 3.40 2.88
CA ILE A 19 -2.96 2.18 3.64
C ILE A 19 -4.35 2.16 4.26
N GLY A 20 -4.88 3.32 4.69
CA GLY A 20 -6.26 3.45 5.15
C GLY A 20 -7.26 3.10 4.04
N GLY A 21 -7.02 3.57 2.81
CA GLY A 21 -7.82 3.19 1.65
C GLY A 21 -7.77 1.68 1.37
N VAL A 22 -6.57 1.07 1.38
CA VAL A 22 -6.41 -0.38 1.18
C VAL A 22 -7.12 -1.17 2.28
N ALA A 23 -7.06 -0.71 3.53
CA ALA A 23 -7.79 -1.31 4.64
C ALA A 23 -9.30 -1.28 4.41
N MET A 24 -9.85 -0.13 3.99
CA MET A 24 -11.27 0.03 3.69
C MET A 24 -11.73 -0.89 2.53
N VAL A 25 -10.94 -0.97 1.46
CA VAL A 25 -11.22 -1.89 0.34
C VAL A 25 -11.24 -3.34 0.84
N THR A 26 -10.20 -3.75 1.56
CA THR A 26 -9.99 -5.14 1.96
C THR A 26 -10.98 -5.62 3.02
N ALA A 27 -11.21 -4.82 4.06
CA ALA A 27 -12.00 -5.22 5.22
C ALA A 27 -13.50 -4.96 5.06
N THR A 28 -13.88 -4.04 4.15
CA THR A 28 -15.28 -3.61 4.01
C THR A 28 -15.81 -3.87 2.60
N LEU A 29 -15.21 -3.29 1.56
CA LEU A 29 -15.78 -3.34 0.21
C LEU A 29 -15.71 -4.74 -0.41
N LEU A 30 -14.58 -5.44 -0.30
CA LEU A 30 -14.45 -6.78 -0.85
C LEU A 30 -15.44 -7.77 -0.20
N PRO A 31 -15.61 -7.82 1.14
CA PRO A 31 -16.64 -8.64 1.76
C PRO A 31 -18.06 -8.32 1.29
N ILE A 32 -18.39 -7.04 1.06
CA ILE A 32 -19.70 -6.64 0.52
C ILE A 32 -19.86 -7.16 -0.91
N PHE A 33 -18.89 -6.93 -1.78
CA PHE A 33 -18.96 -7.35 -3.19
C PHE A 33 -18.97 -8.86 -3.35
N ASN A 34 -18.30 -9.59 -2.45
CA ASN A 34 -18.25 -11.06 -2.48
C ASN A 34 -19.62 -11.72 -2.26
N ARG A 35 -20.64 -10.97 -1.78
CA ARG A 35 -22.02 -11.44 -1.65
C ARG A 35 -22.86 -11.27 -2.93
N LEU A 36 -22.33 -10.55 -3.93
CA LEU A 36 -23.03 -10.28 -5.18
C LEU A 36 -22.83 -11.43 -6.19
N PRO A 37 -23.73 -11.57 -7.18
CA PRO A 37 -23.51 -12.43 -8.34
C PRO A 37 -22.19 -12.09 -9.05
N ALA A 38 -21.55 -13.10 -9.66
CA ALA A 38 -20.19 -12.97 -10.19
C ALA A 38 -20.02 -11.81 -11.19
N ALA A 39 -20.99 -11.61 -12.09
CA ALA A 39 -20.96 -10.53 -13.08
C ALA A 39 -20.97 -9.14 -12.40
N GLU A 40 -21.92 -8.91 -11.50
CA GLU A 40 -22.03 -7.64 -10.78
C GLU A 40 -20.81 -7.40 -9.88
N ARG A 41 -20.33 -8.43 -9.15
CA ARG A 41 -19.12 -8.33 -8.33
C ARG A 41 -17.92 -7.84 -9.14
N ILE A 42 -17.66 -8.46 -10.30
CA ILE A 42 -16.53 -8.10 -11.16
C ILE A 42 -16.67 -6.67 -11.67
N GLU A 43 -17.88 -6.26 -12.04
CA GLU A 43 -18.16 -4.89 -12.46
C GLU A 43 -17.87 -3.87 -11.35
N ARG A 44 -18.36 -4.12 -10.12
CA ARG A 44 -18.10 -3.25 -8.95
C ARG A 44 -16.62 -3.18 -8.61
N ILE A 45 -15.89 -4.30 -8.68
CA ILE A 45 -14.44 -4.33 -8.46
C ILE A 45 -13.73 -3.45 -9.49
N LYS A 46 -14.05 -3.59 -10.78
CA LYS A 46 -13.42 -2.76 -11.84
C LYS A 46 -13.70 -1.27 -11.68
N GLN A 47 -14.94 -0.91 -11.34
CA GLN A 47 -15.31 0.49 -11.08
C GLN A 47 -14.55 1.08 -9.89
N LEU A 48 -14.40 0.30 -8.82
CA LEU A 48 -13.63 0.67 -7.64
C LEU A 48 -12.14 0.81 -7.97
N GLU A 49 -11.54 -0.22 -8.58
CA GLU A 49 -10.12 -0.27 -8.94
C GLU A 49 -9.73 0.94 -9.78
N GLY A 50 -10.51 1.28 -10.82
CA GLY A 50 -10.18 2.44 -11.67
C GLY A 50 -10.13 3.78 -10.93
N ARG A 51 -11.07 4.03 -10.01
CA ARG A 51 -11.11 5.29 -9.24
C ARG A 51 -10.11 5.32 -8.08
N PHE A 52 -9.94 4.17 -7.41
CA PHE A 52 -9.07 4.05 -6.26
C PHE A 52 -7.59 3.96 -6.66
N ALA A 53 -7.26 3.29 -7.77
CA ALA A 53 -5.87 3.12 -8.22
C ALA A 53 -5.20 4.47 -8.48
N ASN A 54 -5.89 5.45 -9.08
CA ASN A 54 -5.34 6.78 -9.30
C ASN A 54 -5.01 7.51 -7.99
N GLN A 55 -5.89 7.41 -7.00
CA GLN A 55 -5.66 8.00 -5.67
C GLN A 55 -4.50 7.29 -4.94
N ALA A 56 -4.46 5.95 -5.02
CA ALA A 56 -3.40 5.15 -4.43
C ALA A 56 -2.03 5.43 -5.09
N ARG A 57 -1.97 5.61 -6.42
CA ARG A 57 -0.74 5.98 -7.14
C ARG A 57 -0.16 7.29 -6.64
N VAL A 58 -0.99 8.33 -6.54
CA VAL A 58 -0.55 9.64 -6.03
C VAL A 58 0.01 9.50 -4.62
N ALA A 59 -0.72 8.80 -3.74
CA ALA A 59 -0.27 8.61 -2.36
C ALA A 59 1.03 7.78 -2.27
N VAL A 60 1.17 6.69 -3.03
CA VAL A 60 2.40 5.87 -3.09
C VAL A 60 3.60 6.68 -3.59
N LEU A 61 3.41 7.57 -4.57
CA LEU A 61 4.47 8.47 -5.04
C LEU A 61 4.85 9.50 -3.98
N VAL A 62 3.88 10.11 -3.30
CA VAL A 62 4.15 11.04 -2.19
C VAL A 62 4.94 10.34 -1.09
N VAL A 63 4.53 9.13 -0.68
CA VAL A 63 5.22 8.32 0.32
C VAL A 63 6.63 7.95 -0.14
N GLY A 64 6.80 7.56 -1.40
CA GLY A 64 8.10 7.23 -1.98
C GLY A 64 9.04 8.43 -1.99
N ILE A 65 8.62 9.55 -2.58
CA ILE A 65 9.42 10.77 -2.71
C ILE A 65 9.85 11.26 -1.32
N THR A 66 8.90 11.40 -0.39
CA THR A 66 9.21 11.85 0.97
C THR A 66 10.06 10.85 1.73
N GLY A 67 9.81 9.55 1.58
CA GLY A 67 10.54 8.47 2.24
C GLY A 67 11.99 8.37 1.77
N PHE A 68 12.24 8.38 0.46
CA PHE A 68 13.59 8.36 -0.08
C PHE A 68 14.37 9.64 0.24
N TRP A 69 13.70 10.78 0.29
CA TRP A 69 14.35 12.03 0.73
C TRP A 69 14.75 11.93 2.21
N MET A 70 13.85 11.49 3.09
CA MET A 70 14.20 11.24 4.49
C MET A 70 15.33 10.22 4.63
N TYR A 71 15.30 9.14 3.85
CA TYR A 71 16.34 8.11 3.84
C TYR A 71 17.73 8.70 3.52
N ALA A 72 17.83 9.60 2.54
CA ALA A 72 19.09 10.29 2.21
C ALA A 72 19.57 11.26 3.30
N LEU A 73 18.70 11.65 4.23
CA LEU A 73 19.03 12.51 5.38
C LEU A 73 19.36 11.72 6.65
N LEU A 74 19.08 10.41 6.69
CA LEU A 74 19.33 9.57 7.85
C LEU A 74 20.81 9.17 7.92
N PRO A 75 21.36 9.00 9.13
CA PRO A 75 22.69 8.42 9.30
C PRO A 75 22.69 6.96 8.83
N GLY A 76 23.82 6.51 8.26
CA GLY A 76 23.96 5.19 7.66
C GLY A 76 23.55 4.03 8.58
N GLU A 77 23.86 4.14 9.88
CA GLU A 77 23.49 3.15 10.90
C GLU A 77 21.98 2.87 10.95
N VAL A 78 21.15 3.90 10.77
CA VAL A 78 19.69 3.77 10.75
C VAL A 78 19.19 3.23 9.41
N THR A 79 19.85 3.61 8.31
CA THR A 79 19.46 3.20 6.95
C THR A 79 19.57 1.70 6.68
N HIS A 80 20.40 0.99 7.44
CA HIS A 80 20.62 -0.46 7.32
C HIS A 80 19.76 -1.30 8.27
N THR A 81 18.84 -0.67 9.00
CA THR A 81 17.91 -1.40 9.86
C THR A 81 16.91 -2.21 9.05
N TRP A 82 16.54 -3.39 9.56
CA TRP A 82 15.65 -4.33 8.87
C TRP A 82 14.25 -3.75 8.64
N TRP A 83 13.76 -2.88 9.54
CA TRP A 83 12.43 -2.29 9.44
C TRP A 83 12.35 -1.22 8.34
N ILE A 84 13.44 -0.50 8.06
CA ILE A 84 13.58 0.33 6.85
C ILE A 84 13.55 -0.55 5.60
N GLY A 85 14.23 -1.71 5.64
CA GLY A 85 14.14 -2.73 4.59
C GLY A 85 12.71 -3.21 4.32
N LEU A 86 11.93 -3.47 5.39
CA LEU A 86 10.52 -3.85 5.29
C LEU A 86 9.66 -2.73 4.68
N MET A 87 9.85 -1.48 5.09
CA MET A 87 9.15 -0.32 4.51
C MET A 87 9.44 -0.19 3.02
N MET A 88 10.70 -0.33 2.61
CA MET A 88 11.10 -0.31 1.20
C MET A 88 10.47 -1.48 0.41
N LEU A 89 10.49 -2.69 0.96
CA LEU A 89 9.87 -3.87 0.34
C LEU A 89 8.38 -3.63 0.08
N VAL A 90 7.64 -3.17 1.09
CA VAL A 90 6.20 -2.87 0.95
C VAL A 90 5.97 -1.79 -0.11
N TRP A 91 6.76 -0.72 -0.10
CA TRP A 91 6.65 0.33 -1.11
C TRP A 91 6.89 -0.20 -2.53
N VAL A 92 7.91 -1.04 -2.73
CA VAL A 92 8.20 -1.68 -4.04
C VAL A 92 7.04 -2.58 -4.47
N LEU A 93 6.53 -3.44 -3.59
CA LEU A 93 5.43 -4.36 -3.92
C LEU A 93 4.19 -3.61 -4.42
N PHE A 94 3.80 -2.54 -3.73
CA PHE A 94 2.64 -1.74 -4.14
C PHE A 94 2.92 -0.87 -5.36
N THR A 95 4.14 -0.37 -5.53
CA THR A 95 4.55 0.32 -6.75
C THR A 95 4.43 -0.61 -7.96
N MET A 96 4.95 -1.82 -7.86
CA MET A 96 4.79 -2.84 -8.91
C MET A 96 3.32 -3.18 -9.14
N MET A 97 2.51 -3.32 -8.08
CA MET A 97 1.08 -3.59 -8.22
C MET A 97 0.34 -2.46 -8.98
N LEU A 98 0.57 -1.20 -8.61
CA LEU A 98 -0.19 -0.05 -9.13
C LEU A 98 0.31 0.49 -10.47
N PHE A 99 1.62 0.41 -10.72
CA PHE A 99 2.26 0.98 -11.92
C PHE A 99 2.61 -0.07 -12.97
N VAL A 100 2.61 -1.36 -12.63
CA VAL A 100 2.88 -2.45 -13.59
C VAL A 100 1.70 -3.39 -13.69
N ALA A 101 1.23 -3.97 -12.58
CA ALA A 101 0.22 -5.02 -12.63
C ALA A 101 -1.17 -4.50 -13.02
N GLU A 102 -1.61 -3.36 -12.45
CA GLU A 102 -2.90 -2.76 -12.78
C GLU A 102 -2.97 -2.29 -14.25
N PRO A 103 -2.00 -1.52 -14.79
CA PRO A 103 -2.09 -1.02 -16.18
C PRO A 103 -2.05 -2.15 -17.21
N LEU A 104 -1.38 -3.25 -16.89
CA LEU A 104 -1.34 -4.46 -17.73
C LEU A 104 -2.57 -5.36 -17.55
N HIS A 105 -3.50 -4.98 -16.67
CA HIS A 105 -4.69 -5.75 -16.28
C HIS A 105 -4.35 -7.16 -15.79
N LEU A 106 -3.20 -7.35 -15.14
CA LEU A 106 -2.74 -8.66 -14.65
C LEU A 106 -3.74 -9.32 -13.70
N PRO A 107 -4.38 -8.63 -12.73
CA PRO A 107 -5.35 -9.26 -11.85
C PRO A 107 -6.52 -9.91 -12.61
N ALA A 108 -6.96 -9.29 -13.72
CA ALA A 108 -7.99 -9.83 -14.58
C ALA A 108 -7.47 -11.03 -15.41
N LYS A 109 -6.30 -10.87 -16.04
CA LYS A 109 -5.67 -11.92 -16.88
C LYS A 109 -5.29 -13.18 -16.09
N LEU A 110 -4.87 -13.03 -14.84
CA LEU A 110 -4.55 -14.14 -13.93
C LEU A 110 -5.78 -14.76 -13.27
N GLY A 111 -6.99 -14.27 -13.59
CA GLY A 111 -8.23 -14.79 -13.04
C GLY A 111 -8.45 -14.49 -11.55
N LEU A 112 -7.66 -13.58 -10.94
CA LEU A 112 -7.78 -13.26 -9.52
C LEU A 112 -9.16 -12.69 -9.19
N ILE A 113 -9.67 -11.76 -10.02
CA ILE A 113 -10.99 -11.12 -9.85
C ILE A 113 -12.17 -12.11 -9.97
N HIS A 114 -11.95 -13.27 -10.62
CA HIS A 114 -12.96 -14.31 -10.77
C HIS A 114 -13.11 -15.15 -9.50
N SER A 115 -12.10 -15.15 -8.61
CA SER A 115 -12.10 -15.87 -7.34
C SER A 115 -12.13 -14.90 -6.15
N PRO A 116 -13.30 -14.71 -5.49
CA PRO A 116 -13.46 -13.88 -4.30
C PRO A 116 -12.39 -14.12 -3.23
N ARG A 117 -12.14 -15.41 -2.96
CA ARG A 117 -11.21 -15.84 -1.93
C ARG A 117 -9.77 -15.49 -2.28
N LYS A 118 -9.33 -15.76 -3.51
CA LYS A 118 -7.95 -15.44 -3.93
C LYS A 118 -7.73 -13.93 -3.92
N PHE A 119 -8.68 -13.17 -4.45
CA PHE A 119 -8.57 -11.71 -4.50
C PHE A 119 -8.50 -11.08 -3.11
N LEU A 120 -9.34 -11.55 -2.18
CA LEU A 120 -9.32 -11.11 -0.78
C LEU A 120 -8.02 -11.50 -0.07
N VAL A 121 -7.52 -12.73 -0.27
CA VAL A 121 -6.28 -13.19 0.38
C VAL A 121 -5.09 -12.35 -0.07
N VAL A 122 -4.96 -12.05 -1.36
CA VAL A 122 -3.88 -11.17 -1.87
C VAL A 122 -3.94 -9.80 -1.18
N HIS A 123 -5.12 -9.19 -1.13
CA HIS A 123 -5.31 -7.90 -0.47
C HIS A 123 -5.01 -7.96 1.03
N ALA A 124 -5.48 -8.99 1.72
CA ALA A 124 -5.26 -9.19 3.15
C ALA A 124 -3.78 -9.38 3.49
N VAL A 125 -3.04 -10.14 2.68
CA VAL A 125 -1.59 -10.33 2.87
C VAL A 125 -0.84 -9.01 2.66
N LEU A 126 -1.14 -8.28 1.58
CA LEU A 126 -0.51 -6.98 1.32
C LEU A 126 -0.85 -5.95 2.42
N LEU A 127 -2.08 -5.93 2.89
CA LEU A 127 -2.49 -5.10 4.02
C LEU A 127 -1.76 -5.49 5.31
N GLY A 128 -1.67 -6.78 5.61
CA GLY A 128 -0.95 -7.27 6.79
C GLY A 128 0.53 -6.87 6.78
N LEU A 129 1.21 -7.02 5.64
CA LEU A 129 2.59 -6.55 5.45
C LEU A 129 2.71 -5.04 5.63
N ALA A 130 1.77 -4.26 5.07
CA ALA A 130 1.79 -2.81 5.22
C ALA A 130 1.57 -2.36 6.67
N LEU A 131 0.64 -2.98 7.39
CA LEU A 131 0.41 -2.70 8.81
C LEU A 131 1.63 -3.07 9.66
N ALA A 132 2.30 -4.19 9.35
CA ALA A 132 3.56 -4.55 9.99
C ALA A 132 4.64 -3.49 9.72
N ALA A 133 4.77 -3.00 8.48
CA ALA A 133 5.73 -1.95 8.15
C ALA A 133 5.46 -0.64 8.90
N VAL A 134 4.19 -0.25 9.04
CA VAL A 134 3.78 0.92 9.85
C VAL A 134 4.14 0.72 11.32
N PHE A 135 3.76 -0.42 11.90
CA PHE A 135 4.05 -0.75 13.30
C PHE A 135 5.55 -0.74 13.58
N CYS A 136 6.34 -1.43 12.74
CA CYS A 136 7.78 -1.50 12.90
C CYS A 136 8.46 -0.14 12.66
N GLY A 137 7.97 0.67 11.72
CA GLY A 137 8.50 2.03 11.49
C GLY A 137 8.26 2.96 12.67
N VAL A 138 7.09 2.86 13.32
CA VAL A 138 6.79 3.65 14.53
C VAL A 138 7.68 3.23 15.70
N ILE A 139 7.89 1.94 15.91
CA ILE A 139 8.75 1.44 17.00
C ILE A 139 10.23 1.74 16.70
N GLY A 140 10.69 1.43 15.49
CA GLY A 140 12.08 1.62 15.05
C GLY A 140 12.53 3.08 15.09
N SER A 141 11.66 4.01 14.69
CA SER A 141 11.97 5.45 14.77
C SER A 141 12.15 5.98 16.20
N ARG A 142 11.74 5.21 17.23
CA ARG A 142 11.90 5.55 18.65
C ARG A 142 13.05 4.80 19.32
N GLY A 143 13.92 4.16 18.54
CA GLY A 143 15.04 3.37 19.06
C GLY A 143 14.64 1.98 19.54
N GLY A 144 13.47 1.48 19.14
CA GLY A 144 13.15 0.08 19.31
C GLY A 144 13.89 -0.80 18.31
N PHE A 145 14.24 -2.01 18.74
CA PHE A 145 15.03 -3.04 18.03
C PHE A 145 16.54 -2.79 18.01
#